data_AF-A0AAW8LPI6-F1
#
_entry.id   AF-A0AAW8LPI6-F1
#
_cell.length_a   1.000
_cell.length_b   1.000
_cell.length_c   1.000
_cell.angle_alpha   90.00
_cell.angle_beta   90.00
_cell.angle_gamma   90.00
#
_symmetry.space_group_name_H-M   'P 1'
#
loop_
_entity.id
_entity.type
_entity.pdbx_description
1 polymer ?
#
loop_
_entity_poly.entity_id
_entity_poly.type
_entity_poly.pdbx_seq_one_letter_code
_entity_poly.pdbx_strand_id
1 'polypeptide(L)'
;MASGIGQGVAAFTSGLDQMIRIDEIWLSTQPLDMRAGMDTVMAQVLRAFGYIKPHCAYLFCNKRGRRMKVLVHDGLGIWLCARRLEQGKFHWAKVHQDETVTLSPEQLQALIHGLTWQRIGLQQVVTMLLIELIHSAILQT
;
A
#
# COMPACT_ATOMS: atom_id res chain seq x y z
N MET A 1 -6.14 -43.18 -13.31
CA MET A 1 -7.44 -42.48 -13.27
C MET A 1 -7.55 -41.77 -11.92
N ALA A 2 -7.89 -40.47 -11.95
CA ALA A 2 -8.05 -39.51 -10.83
C ALA A 2 -6.78 -38.81 -10.26
N SER A 3 -6.43 -37.65 -10.86
CA SER A 3 -5.69 -36.56 -10.19
C SER A 3 -6.31 -35.18 -10.51
N GLY A 4 -7.65 -35.11 -10.56
CA GLY A 4 -8.41 -33.92 -10.99
C GLY A 4 -8.59 -32.82 -9.93
N ILE A 5 -8.07 -32.99 -8.71
CA ILE A 5 -8.31 -32.05 -7.60
C ILE A 5 -7.37 -30.83 -7.66
N GLY A 6 -6.21 -30.92 -8.34
CA GLY A 6 -5.21 -29.84 -8.37
C GLY A 6 -5.47 -28.73 -9.39
N GLN A 7 -6.17 -29.01 -10.50
CA GLN A 7 -6.33 -28.04 -11.58
C GLN A 7 -7.39 -26.97 -11.28
N GLY A 8 -8.47 -27.33 -10.58
CA GLY A 8 -9.53 -26.38 -10.21
C GLY A 8 -9.09 -25.36 -9.15
N VAL A 9 -8.29 -25.79 -8.18
CA VAL A 9 -7.76 -24.91 -7.12
C VAL A 9 -6.72 -23.95 -7.69
N ALA A 10 -5.83 -24.42 -8.57
CA ALA A 10 -4.85 -23.58 -9.24
C ALA A 10 -5.51 -22.51 -10.13
N ALA A 11 -6.55 -22.89 -10.89
CA ALA A 11 -7.32 -21.97 -11.73
C ALA A 11 -8.10 -20.92 -10.90
N PHE A 12 -8.66 -21.33 -9.76
CA PHE A 12 -9.28 -20.41 -8.80
C PHE A 12 -8.25 -19.41 -8.25
N THR A 13 -7.07 -19.87 -7.84
CA THR A 13 -6.01 -18.98 -7.33
C THR A 13 -5.44 -18.03 -8.39
N SER A 14 -5.35 -18.46 -9.66
CA SER A 14 -4.94 -17.55 -10.75
C SER A 14 -6.00 -16.50 -11.11
N GLY A 15 -7.28 -16.80 -10.86
CA GLY A 15 -8.38 -15.86 -11.04
C GLY A 15 -8.50 -14.84 -9.89
N LEU A 16 -8.11 -15.23 -8.67
CA LEU A 16 -8.11 -14.35 -7.49
C LEU A 16 -7.13 -13.17 -7.65
N ASP A 17 -6.01 -13.37 -8.34
CA ASP A 17 -5.03 -12.31 -8.62
C ASP A 17 -5.58 -11.19 -9.52
N GLN A 18 -6.71 -11.43 -10.20
CA GLN A 18 -7.37 -10.46 -11.08
C GLN A 18 -8.66 -9.85 -10.49
N MET A 19 -9.13 -10.28 -9.32
CA MET A 19 -10.44 -9.87 -8.81
C MET A 19 -10.48 -8.43 -8.27
N ILE A 20 -9.37 -7.90 -7.75
CA ILE A 20 -9.30 -6.53 -7.20
C ILE A 20 -8.06 -5.84 -7.77
N ARG A 21 -8.24 -5.13 -8.88
CA ARG A 21 -7.17 -4.34 -9.50
C ARG A 21 -6.90 -3.07 -8.70
N ILE A 22 -5.63 -2.85 -8.34
CA ILE A 22 -5.14 -1.65 -7.65
C ILE A 22 -3.94 -1.11 -8.44
N ASP A 23 -4.10 0.08 -9.02
CA ASP A 23 -3.07 0.78 -9.78
C ASP A 23 -2.28 1.75 -8.88
N GLU A 24 -2.93 2.34 -7.87
CA GLU A 24 -2.27 3.30 -6.97
C GLU A 24 -2.62 3.06 -5.50
N ILE A 25 -1.64 3.29 -4.64
CA ILE A 25 -1.75 3.11 -3.20
C ILE A 25 -1.40 4.43 -2.52
N TRP A 26 -2.34 4.94 -1.75
CA TRP A 26 -2.26 6.22 -1.08
C TRP A 26 -2.38 6.04 0.42
N LEU A 27 -1.47 6.64 1.17
CA LEU A 27 -1.41 6.61 2.63
C LEU A 27 -1.76 7.99 3.18
N SER A 28 -2.76 8.06 4.06
CA SER A 28 -3.07 9.31 4.78
C SER A 28 -2.20 9.42 6.02
N THR A 29 -1.63 10.60 6.30
CA THR A 29 -0.88 10.84 7.54
C THR A 29 -1.79 11.14 8.73
N GLN A 30 -3.08 11.42 8.48
CA GLN A 30 -4.07 11.71 9.52
C GLN A 30 -4.60 10.43 10.18
N PRO A 31 -4.75 10.42 11.52
CA PRO A 31 -5.26 9.26 12.22
C PRO A 31 -6.77 9.06 11.97
N LEU A 32 -7.18 7.80 11.82
CA LEU A 32 -8.58 7.42 11.67
C LEU A 32 -9.12 6.76 12.95
N ASP A 33 -10.36 7.09 13.33
CA ASP A 33 -11.11 6.31 14.32
C ASP A 33 -11.46 4.94 13.71
N MET A 34 -11.01 3.86 14.33
CA MET A 34 -11.23 2.50 13.84
C MET A 34 -12.68 2.04 13.94
N ARG A 35 -13.55 2.78 14.63
CA ARG A 35 -15.00 2.57 14.65
C ARG A 35 -15.69 3.05 13.36
N ALA A 36 -15.03 3.87 12.53
CA ALA A 36 -15.57 4.42 11.30
C ALA A 36 -16.02 3.33 10.30
N GLY A 37 -17.28 3.34 9.87
CA GLY A 37 -17.80 2.45 8.82
C GLY A 37 -17.37 2.88 7.42
N MET A 38 -17.87 2.19 6.38
CA MET A 38 -17.53 2.45 4.97
C MET A 38 -17.75 3.91 4.59
N ASP A 39 -18.95 4.47 4.82
CA ASP A 39 -19.28 5.85 4.45
C ASP A 39 -18.41 6.88 5.18
N THR A 40 -18.11 6.63 6.46
CA THR A 40 -17.24 7.51 7.24
C THR A 40 -15.81 7.49 6.70
N VAL A 41 -15.28 6.31 6.35
CA VAL A 41 -13.94 6.21 5.75
C VAL A 41 -13.93 6.86 4.37
N MET A 42 -14.97 6.68 3.57
CA MET A 42 -15.13 7.30 2.27
C MET A 42 -15.11 8.83 2.37
N ALA A 43 -15.83 9.41 3.34
CA ALA A 43 -15.80 10.84 3.62
C ALA A 43 -14.40 11.32 4.05
N GLN A 44 -13.63 10.50 4.77
CA GLN A 44 -12.25 10.81 5.12
C GLN A 44 -11.31 10.75 3.91
N VAL A 45 -11.55 9.83 2.96
CA VAL A 45 -10.81 9.82 1.69
C VAL A 45 -11.07 11.12 0.93
N LEU A 46 -12.33 11.54 0.78
CA LEU A 46 -12.67 12.79 0.12
C LEU A 46 -12.04 14.00 0.82
N ARG A 47 -11.99 14.00 2.15
CA ARG A 47 -11.34 15.07 2.93
C ARG A 47 -9.83 15.12 2.72
N ALA A 48 -9.15 13.98 2.76
CA ALA A 48 -7.68 13.91 2.74
C ALA A 48 -7.10 13.96 1.30
N PHE A 49 -7.83 13.46 0.31
CA PHE A 49 -7.33 13.29 -1.06
C PHE A 49 -8.15 14.06 -2.11
N GLY A 50 -9.32 14.63 -1.74
CA GLY A 50 -10.19 15.43 -2.61
C GLY A 50 -11.13 14.61 -3.50
N TYR A 51 -10.76 13.39 -3.86
CA TYR A 51 -11.55 12.51 -4.73
C TYR A 51 -11.29 11.03 -4.43
N ILE A 52 -12.15 10.15 -4.96
CA ILE A 52 -11.97 8.69 -4.93
C ILE A 52 -11.80 8.24 -6.36
N LYS A 53 -10.64 7.66 -6.65
CA LYS A 53 -10.28 7.19 -7.99
C LYS A 53 -10.51 5.69 -8.11
N PRO A 54 -11.05 5.21 -9.24
CA PRO A 54 -11.06 3.78 -9.58
C PRO A 54 -9.67 3.15 -9.52
N HIS A 55 -9.61 1.88 -9.10
CA HIS A 55 -8.37 1.11 -8.95
C HIS A 55 -7.38 1.74 -7.95
N CYS A 56 -7.88 2.41 -6.90
CA CYS A 56 -7.03 3.00 -5.86
C CYS A 56 -7.30 2.40 -4.49
N ALA A 57 -6.23 2.26 -3.70
CA ALA A 57 -6.28 1.88 -2.30
C ALA A 57 -5.88 3.06 -1.41
N TYR A 58 -6.70 3.37 -0.41
CA TYR A 58 -6.50 4.45 0.55
C TYR A 58 -6.30 3.88 1.95
N LEU A 59 -5.13 4.13 2.52
CA LEU A 59 -4.64 3.54 3.76
C LEU A 59 -4.73 4.55 4.90
N PHE A 60 -5.31 4.12 6.01
CA PHE A 60 -5.44 4.91 7.23
C PHE A 60 -4.99 4.10 8.43
N CYS A 61 -4.36 4.75 9.39
CA CYS A 61 -3.96 4.12 10.64
C CYS A 61 -4.61 4.81 11.83
N ASN A 62 -4.80 4.08 12.92
CA ASN A 62 -5.22 4.70 14.16
C ASN A 62 -4.06 5.49 14.78
N LYS A 63 -4.38 6.44 15.67
CA LYS A 63 -3.38 7.28 16.36
C LYS A 63 -2.25 6.49 17.05
N ARG A 64 -2.53 5.25 17.47
CA ARG A 64 -1.55 4.37 18.16
C ARG A 64 -0.71 3.51 17.22
N GLY A 65 -0.97 3.51 15.91
CA GLY A 65 -0.21 2.70 14.94
C GLY A 65 -0.55 1.21 14.95
N ARG A 66 -1.59 0.74 15.66
CA ARG A 66 -1.82 -0.71 15.90
C ARG A 66 -2.85 -1.34 14.97
N ARG A 67 -3.68 -0.51 14.33
CA ARG A 67 -4.75 -0.95 13.44
C ARG A 67 -4.76 -0.07 12.21
N MET A 68 -4.94 -0.69 11.07
CA MET A 68 -5.04 -0.04 9.77
C MET A 68 -6.39 -0.37 9.14
N LYS A 69 -6.97 0.60 8.43
CA LYS A 69 -8.05 0.36 7.47
C LYS A 69 -7.57 0.70 6.07
N VAL A 70 -8.07 -0.06 5.10
CA VAL A 70 -7.79 0.13 3.68
C VAL A 70 -9.13 0.20 2.95
N LEU A 71 -9.42 1.35 2.35
CA LEU A 71 -10.55 1.49 1.44
C LEU A 71 -10.05 1.29 0.02
N VAL A 72 -10.63 0.37 -0.73
CA VAL A 72 -10.24 0.07 -2.11
C VAL A 72 -11.43 0.36 -3.02
N HIS A 73 -11.22 1.15 -4.07
CA HIS A 73 -12.15 1.23 -5.18
C HIS A 73 -11.62 0.30 -6.28
N ASP A 74 -12.33 -0.77 -6.62
CA ASP A 74 -11.85 -1.79 -7.59
C ASP A 74 -12.20 -1.46 -9.05
N GLY A 75 -12.99 -0.41 -9.27
CA GLY A 75 -13.46 0.05 -10.57
C GLY A 75 -14.98 -0.05 -10.72
N LEU A 76 -15.60 -0.93 -9.95
CA LEU A 76 -17.04 -1.19 -9.93
C LEU A 76 -17.68 -0.84 -8.59
N GLY A 77 -16.94 -0.99 -7.49
CA GLY A 77 -17.42 -0.76 -6.15
C GLY A 77 -16.30 -0.50 -5.13
N ILE A 78 -16.71 -0.46 -3.87
CA ILE A 78 -15.86 -0.14 -2.74
C ILE A 78 -15.72 -1.34 -1.80
N TRP A 79 -14.49 -1.63 -1.42
CA TRP A 79 -14.13 -2.59 -0.39
C TRP A 79 -13.56 -1.84 0.81
N LEU A 80 -13.83 -2.34 2.02
CA LEU A 80 -13.19 -1.85 3.24
C LEU A 80 -12.56 -3.01 4.00
N CYS A 81 -11.24 -3.01 4.06
CA CYS A 81 -10.46 -4.00 4.79
C CYS A 81 -9.93 -3.41 6.10
N ALA A 82 -9.83 -4.25 7.14
CA ALA A 82 -9.19 -3.89 8.40
C ALA A 82 -8.04 -4.87 8.67
N ARG A 83 -6.88 -4.33 9.09
CA ARG A 83 -5.70 -5.13 9.43
C ARG A 83 -5.18 -4.77 10.82
N ARG A 84 -4.83 -5.81 11.58
CA ARG A 84 -4.13 -5.73 12.86
C ARG A 84 -2.95 -6.67 12.81
N LEU A 85 -1.80 -6.24 13.35
CA LEU A 85 -0.67 -7.14 13.57
C LEU A 85 -0.89 -7.90 14.88
N GLU A 86 -0.54 -9.18 14.92
CA GLU A 86 -0.60 -9.94 16.17
C GLU A 86 0.37 -9.40 17.21
N GLN A 87 1.54 -8.92 16.78
CA GLN A 87 2.53 -8.26 17.62
C GLN A 87 3.06 -6.99 16.93
N GLY A 88 3.44 -5.99 17.73
CA GLY A 88 4.01 -4.74 17.22
C GLY A 88 2.99 -3.69 16.77
N LYS A 89 3.45 -2.80 15.87
CA LYS A 89 2.70 -1.67 15.31
C LYS A 89 3.18 -1.36 13.89
N PHE A 90 2.33 -0.72 13.10
CA PHE A 90 2.68 -0.17 11.80
C PHE A 90 3.61 1.04 11.94
N HIS A 91 4.66 1.09 11.13
CA HIS A 91 5.56 2.23 11.03
C HIS A 91 4.96 3.30 10.11
N TRP A 92 4.04 4.11 10.65
CA TRP A 92 3.30 5.10 9.85
C TRP A 92 4.13 6.35 9.51
N ALA A 93 3.78 7.04 8.42
CA ALA A 93 4.32 8.37 8.13
C ALA A 93 3.92 9.36 9.26
N LYS A 94 4.84 10.25 9.64
CA LYS A 94 4.59 11.24 10.69
C LYS A 94 3.75 12.39 10.10
N VAL A 95 2.88 12.95 10.92
CA VAL A 95 1.93 14.06 10.61
C VAL A 95 2.61 15.33 10.05
N HIS A 96 3.94 15.46 10.15
CA HIS A 96 4.70 16.63 9.69
C HIS A 96 5.22 16.54 8.24
N GLN A 97 4.92 15.47 7.52
CA GLN A 97 5.35 15.26 6.12
C GLN A 97 4.11 14.97 5.28
N ASP A 98 3.59 16.01 4.62
CA ASP A 98 2.44 15.99 3.73
C ASP A 98 1.16 15.35 4.31
N GLU A 99 -0.02 15.74 3.83
CA GLU A 99 -1.27 15.12 4.32
C GLU A 99 -1.44 13.68 3.78
N THR A 100 -0.73 13.37 2.70
CA THR A 100 -0.85 12.13 1.93
C THR A 100 0.49 11.68 1.35
N VAL A 101 0.71 10.38 1.20
CA VAL A 101 1.92 9.77 0.63
C VAL A 101 1.55 8.63 -0.31
N THR A 102 2.11 8.59 -1.52
CA THR A 102 1.95 7.45 -2.43
C THR A 102 2.93 6.33 -2.07
N LEU A 103 2.49 5.07 -2.12
CA LEU A 103 3.31 3.90 -1.85
C LEU A 103 3.55 3.06 -3.10
N SER A 104 4.76 2.52 -3.22
CA SER A 104 5.02 1.40 -4.14
C SER A 104 4.48 0.08 -3.59
N PRO A 105 4.30 -0.97 -4.43
CA PRO A 105 3.92 -2.31 -3.97
C PRO A 105 4.88 -2.87 -2.91
N GLU A 106 6.19 -2.64 -3.04
CA GLU A 106 7.20 -3.11 -2.08
C GLU A 106 7.09 -2.37 -0.74
N GLN A 107 6.82 -1.06 -0.80
CA GLN A 107 6.58 -0.25 0.40
C GLN A 107 5.31 -0.70 1.12
N LEU A 108 4.23 -0.98 0.38
CA LEU A 108 3.02 -1.57 0.95
C LEU A 108 3.32 -2.93 1.58
N GLN A 109 4.05 -3.81 0.89
CA GLN A 109 4.41 -5.13 1.40
C GLN A 109 5.18 -5.03 2.72
N ALA A 110 6.17 -4.15 2.84
CA ALA A 110 6.87 -3.94 4.09
C ALA A 110 5.94 -3.38 5.18
N LEU A 111 5.10 -2.39 4.83
CA LEU A 111 4.16 -1.77 5.76
C LEU A 111 3.17 -2.80 6.34
N ILE A 112 2.57 -3.67 5.51
CA ILE A 112 1.58 -4.65 5.99
C ILE A 112 2.20 -5.72 6.91
N HIS A 113 3.52 -5.91 6.85
CA HIS A 113 4.29 -6.74 7.79
C HIS A 113 4.77 -5.98 9.03
N GLY A 114 4.50 -4.67 9.12
CA GLY A 114 4.94 -3.83 10.22
C GLY A 114 6.41 -3.43 10.13
N LEU A 115 7.06 -3.57 8.97
CA LEU A 115 8.44 -3.17 8.75
C LEU A 115 8.52 -1.68 8.37
N THR A 116 9.73 -1.10 8.44
CA THR A 116 9.99 0.27 7.96
C THR A 116 10.00 0.30 6.44
N TRP A 117 9.09 1.07 5.84
CA TRP A 117 8.92 1.13 4.39
C TRP A 117 9.53 2.39 3.76
N GLN A 118 9.75 3.46 4.54
CA GLN A 118 10.13 4.78 4.03
C GLN A 118 11.45 4.81 3.23
N ARG A 119 12.32 3.81 3.40
CA ARG A 119 13.62 3.72 2.72
C ARG A 119 13.64 2.74 1.55
N ILE A 120 12.53 2.04 1.31
CA ILE A 120 12.40 1.08 0.22
C ILE A 120 12.28 1.85 -1.10
N GLY A 121 13.07 1.46 -2.09
CA GLY A 121 13.21 2.15 -3.39
C GLY A 121 14.36 3.16 -3.45
N LEU A 122 14.72 3.80 -2.34
CA LEU A 122 15.84 4.76 -2.29
C LEU A 122 17.22 4.08 -2.39
N GLN A 123 17.34 2.82 -1.97
CA GLN A 123 18.62 2.09 -2.09
C GLN A 123 18.99 1.79 -3.55
N GLN A 124 18.01 1.53 -4.42
CA GLN A 124 18.26 1.27 -5.84
C GLN A 124 18.72 2.55 -6.57
N VAL A 125 18.14 3.71 -6.22
CA VAL A 125 18.51 5.01 -6.81
C VAL A 125 19.92 5.44 -6.43
N VAL A 126 20.33 5.26 -5.16
CA VAL A 126 21.71 5.57 -4.74
C VAL A 126 22.72 4.68 -5.47
N THR A 127 22.42 3.39 -5.64
CA THR A 127 23.30 2.47 -6.39
C THR A 127 23.37 2.84 -7.88
N MET A 128 22.24 3.18 -8.52
CA MET A 128 22.22 3.63 -9.92
C MET A 128 23.01 4.93 -10.12
N LEU A 129 22.81 5.92 -9.25
CA LEU A 129 23.56 7.19 -9.31
C LEU A 129 25.06 6.98 -9.06
N LEU A 130 25.43 6.08 -8.15
CA LEU A 130 26.84 5.71 -7.95
C LEU A 130 27.44 5.05 -9.19
N ILE A 131 26.71 4.16 -9.86
CA ILE A 131 27.16 3.52 -11.10
C ILE A 131 27.33 4.54 -12.23
N GLU A 132 26.38 5.47 -12.40
CA GLU A 132 26.48 6.54 -13.40
C GLU A 132 27.67 7.48 -13.13
N LEU A 133 27.90 7.85 -11.88
CA LEU A 133 29.03 8.69 -11.48
C LEU A 133 30.37 7.98 -11.72
N ILE A 134 30.46 6.68 -11.40
CA ILE A 134 31.67 5.88 -11.67
C ILE A 134 31.89 5.72 -13.18
N HIS A 135 30.85 5.47 -13.96
CA HIS A 135 30.96 5.34 -15.42
C HIS A 135 31.40 6.66 -16.08
N SER A 136 30.84 7.79 -15.64
CA SER A 136 31.24 9.12 -16.10
C SER A 136 32.69 9.46 -15.75
N ALA A 137 33.15 9.11 -14.54
CA ALA A 137 34.53 9.32 -14.12
C ALA A 137 35.55 8.46 -14.91
N ILE A 138 35.17 7.22 -15.25
CA ILE A 138 36.01 6.32 -16.06
C ILE A 138 36.14 6.80 -17.51
N LEU A 139 35.09 7.41 -18.09
CA LEU A 139 35.11 7.92 -19.48
C LEU A 139 35.86 9.24 -19.65
N GLN A 140 36.18 9.94 -18.56
CA GLN A 140 36.89 11.23 -18.57
C GLN A 140 38.39 11.10 -18.24
N THR A 141 38.89 9.89 -18.02
CA THR A 141 40.31 9.58 -17.72
C THR A 141 40.93 8.84 -18.89
#